data_AF-A0A7S3W606-F1
#
_entry.id   AF-A0A7S3W606-F1
#
_cell.length_a   1.000
_cell.length_b   1.000
_cell.length_c   1.000
_cell.angle_alpha   90.00
_cell.angle_beta   90.00
_cell.angle_gamma   90.00
#
_symmetry.space_group_name_H-M   'P 1'
#
loop_
_entity.id
_entity.type
_entity.pdbx_description
1 polymer ?
#
loop_
_entity_poly.entity_id
_entity_poly.type
_entity_poly.pdbx_seq_one_letter_code
_entity_poly.pdbx_strand_id
1 'polypeptide(L)'
;QSEEAFAHGMPAPSPAPSHRCGNGDRSKRRSRWRALLQDVASYLAVRCLELLARAVPLAAVLPAGRACGWLVARAGGWRTGVVRSNVRSLCSSGEEAAALGRRSLLHLGQAILLTLQPPSRDETLRRALRCDPQCGAALAELVEDARAGGVVVCSAHIGVWELLPRLLAAQLPQCAVEQGRLVYRPLHSRLLDRWLRARRRGAGLGWRCSRTTAALPRLAAAEPSRNRLGTGPEASSRLPRLAAAGGGARGPRRPAARPETEPATRRPRVFPWPPRPLLDRSLASPRDRRAERSPRDRRGRAERSPRQSR
;
A
#
# COMPACT_ATOMS: atom_id res chain seq x y z
N GLN A 1 -79.77 -5.03 10.14
CA GLN A 1 -79.71 -4.58 8.74
C GLN A 1 -78.38 -3.84 8.65
N SER A 2 -77.30 -4.37 8.08
CA SER A 2 -77.18 -5.20 6.87
C SER A 2 -75.90 -6.05 6.97
N GLU A 3 -76.05 -7.35 6.75
CA GLU A 3 -74.97 -8.28 6.46
C GLU A 3 -74.57 -8.13 4.99
N GLU A 4 -73.37 -7.63 4.70
CA GLU A 4 -72.77 -7.74 3.36
C GLU A 4 -71.69 -8.81 3.38
N ALA A 5 -72.06 -9.94 2.78
CA ALA A 5 -71.22 -11.10 2.56
C ALA A 5 -70.06 -10.76 1.61
N PHE A 6 -68.84 -10.71 2.15
CA PHE A 6 -67.60 -10.71 1.37
C PHE A 6 -67.35 -12.10 0.78
N ALA A 7 -67.85 -12.32 -0.43
CA ALA A 7 -67.54 -13.50 -1.23
C ALA A 7 -66.06 -13.47 -1.64
N HIS A 8 -65.26 -14.30 -0.95
CA HIS A 8 -63.87 -14.59 -1.29
C HIS A 8 -63.77 -15.24 -2.68
N GLY A 9 -63.36 -14.46 -3.68
CA GLY A 9 -62.91 -14.97 -4.97
C GLY A 9 -61.59 -15.72 -4.82
N MET A 10 -61.64 -17.05 -4.94
CA MET A 10 -60.46 -17.91 -5.00
C MET A 10 -59.61 -17.55 -6.23
N PRO A 11 -58.33 -17.18 -6.09
CA PRO A 11 -57.46 -16.93 -7.22
C PRO A 11 -57.29 -18.21 -8.05
N ALA A 12 -57.47 -18.09 -9.36
CA ALA A 12 -57.26 -19.19 -10.29
C ALA A 12 -55.86 -19.82 -10.09
N PRO A 13 -55.74 -21.16 -10.13
CA PRO A 13 -54.47 -21.84 -9.94
C PRO A 13 -53.46 -21.36 -10.99
N SER A 14 -52.38 -20.74 -10.52
CA SER A 14 -51.25 -20.36 -11.37
C SER A 14 -50.80 -21.55 -12.20
N PRO A 15 -50.61 -21.40 -13.53
CA PRO A 15 -50.17 -22.49 -14.38
C PRO A 15 -48.84 -23.03 -13.84
N ALA A 16 -48.78 -24.37 -13.69
CA ALA A 16 -47.61 -25.06 -13.19
C ALA A 16 -46.35 -24.61 -13.98
N PRO A 17 -45.23 -24.32 -13.28
CA PRO A 17 -44.01 -23.87 -13.94
C PRO A 17 -43.58 -24.92 -14.97
N SER A 18 -43.76 -24.60 -16.25
CA SER A 18 -43.32 -25.45 -17.34
C SER A 18 -41.81 -25.62 -17.22
N HIS A 19 -41.36 -26.82 -16.84
CA HIS A 19 -39.97 -27.21 -16.73
C HIS A 19 -39.27 -27.07 -18.09
N ARG A 20 -38.78 -25.87 -18.44
CA ARG A 20 -37.79 -25.67 -19.51
C ARG A 20 -36.42 -26.21 -19.06
N CYS A 21 -36.36 -27.52 -18.87
CA CYS A 21 -35.12 -28.26 -18.66
C CYS A 21 -34.43 -28.45 -20.01
N GLY A 22 -33.24 -27.88 -20.22
CA GLY A 22 -32.39 -28.29 -21.35
C GLY A 22 -31.33 -27.29 -21.80
N ASN A 23 -31.67 -26.02 -21.97
CA ASN A 23 -30.73 -25.06 -22.59
C ASN A 23 -29.89 -24.25 -21.58
N GLY A 24 -30.29 -24.18 -20.31
CA GLY A 24 -29.57 -23.43 -19.27
C GLY A 24 -28.22 -24.02 -18.86
N ASP A 25 -28.01 -25.32 -19.02
CA ASP A 25 -26.80 -25.98 -18.53
C ASP A 25 -25.61 -25.90 -19.50
N ARG A 26 -25.87 -25.88 -20.81
CA ARG A 26 -24.81 -25.72 -21.83
C ARG A 26 -24.19 -24.33 -21.79
N SER A 27 -25.00 -23.28 -21.58
CA SER A 27 -24.50 -21.90 -21.47
C SER A 27 -23.67 -21.68 -20.20
N LYS A 28 -24.12 -22.22 -19.06
CA LYS A 28 -23.36 -22.20 -17.79
C LYS A 28 -22.03 -22.96 -17.88
N ARG A 29 -21.98 -24.09 -18.58
CA ARG A 29 -20.71 -24.81 -18.81
C ARG A 29 -19.74 -23.99 -19.66
N ARG A 30 -20.20 -23.40 -20.77
CA ARG A 30 -19.36 -22.56 -21.65
C ARG A 30 -18.80 -21.34 -20.94
N SER A 31 -19.59 -20.66 -20.10
CA SER A 31 -19.11 -19.48 -19.35
C SER A 31 -18.04 -19.86 -18.32
N ARG A 32 -18.20 -20.99 -17.61
CA ARG A 32 -17.19 -21.52 -16.68
C ARG A 32 -15.87 -21.83 -17.36
N TRP A 33 -15.90 -22.45 -18.55
CA TRP A 33 -14.70 -22.74 -19.32
C TRP A 33 -13.96 -21.47 -19.77
N ARG A 34 -14.69 -20.46 -20.27
CA ARG A 34 -14.09 -19.18 -20.65
C ARG A 34 -13.44 -18.48 -19.46
N ALA A 35 -14.11 -18.46 -18.30
CA ALA A 35 -13.56 -17.89 -17.08
C ALA A 35 -12.28 -18.62 -16.63
N LEU A 36 -12.26 -19.95 -16.72
CA LEU A 36 -11.06 -20.74 -16.42
C LEU A 36 -9.90 -20.42 -17.38
N LEU A 37 -10.17 -20.36 -18.69
CA LEU A 37 -9.16 -20.03 -19.68
C LEU A 37 -8.61 -18.61 -19.47
N GLN A 38 -9.47 -17.65 -19.16
CA GLN A 38 -9.06 -16.29 -18.83
C GLN A 38 -8.19 -16.25 -17.56
N ASP A 39 -8.54 -17.04 -16.55
CA ASP A 39 -7.75 -17.18 -15.32
C ASP A 39 -6.37 -17.77 -15.58
N VAL A 40 -6.29 -18.83 -16.39
CA VAL A 40 -5.03 -19.47 -16.78
C VAL A 40 -4.19 -18.53 -17.63
N ALA A 41 -4.77 -17.87 -18.63
CA ALA A 41 -4.08 -16.92 -19.49
C ALA A 41 -3.51 -15.74 -18.68
N SER A 42 -4.31 -15.18 -17.76
CA SER A 42 -3.88 -14.08 -16.88
C SER A 42 -2.74 -14.54 -15.95
N TYR A 43 -2.85 -15.74 -15.40
CA TYR A 43 -1.80 -16.34 -14.57
C TYR A 43 -0.50 -16.52 -15.36
N LEU A 44 -0.55 -17.16 -16.52
CA LEU A 44 0.62 -17.38 -17.37
C LEU A 44 1.25 -16.06 -17.80
N ALA A 45 0.45 -15.06 -18.19
CA ALA A 45 0.96 -13.73 -18.55
C ALA A 45 1.76 -13.09 -17.41
N VAL A 46 1.25 -13.13 -16.17
CA VAL A 46 1.98 -12.61 -15.00
C VAL A 46 3.23 -13.43 -14.70
N ARG A 47 3.19 -14.75 -14.87
CA ARG A 47 4.36 -15.62 -14.68
C ARG A 47 5.45 -15.34 -15.72
N CYS A 48 5.09 -15.18 -16.98
CA CYS A 48 6.01 -14.77 -18.05
C CYS A 48 6.63 -13.41 -17.72
N LEU A 49 5.81 -12.44 -17.30
CA LEU A 49 6.31 -11.11 -16.92
C LEU A 49 7.25 -11.18 -15.70
N GLU A 50 6.95 -12.04 -14.72
CA GLU A 50 7.85 -12.28 -13.58
C GLU A 50 9.18 -12.88 -14.02
N LEU A 51 9.17 -13.87 -14.92
CA LEU A 51 10.40 -14.47 -15.46
C LEU A 51 11.24 -13.45 -16.22
N LEU A 52 10.60 -12.63 -17.07
CA LEU A 52 11.28 -11.53 -17.76
C LEU A 52 11.85 -10.52 -16.75
N ALA A 53 11.08 -10.15 -15.71
CA ALA A 53 11.53 -9.24 -14.68
C ALA A 53 12.74 -9.77 -13.90
N ARG A 54 12.84 -11.09 -13.69
CA ARG A 54 13.99 -11.74 -13.05
C ARG A 54 15.25 -11.65 -13.89
N ALA A 55 15.12 -11.70 -15.22
CA ALA A 55 16.25 -11.56 -16.13
C ALA A 55 16.82 -10.14 -16.16
N VAL A 56 16.04 -9.12 -15.78
CA VAL A 56 16.51 -7.73 -15.72
C VAL A 56 17.47 -7.55 -14.55
N PRO A 57 18.71 -7.05 -14.76
CA PRO A 57 19.62 -6.67 -13.68
C PRO A 57 19.00 -5.58 -12.80
N LEU A 58 19.27 -5.60 -11.50
CA LEU A 58 18.62 -4.66 -10.57
C LEU A 58 18.85 -3.18 -10.96
N ALA A 59 20.06 -2.83 -11.44
CA ALA A 59 20.39 -1.51 -11.94
C ALA A 59 19.52 -1.06 -13.14
N ALA A 60 19.03 -2.02 -13.93
CA ALA A 60 18.20 -1.77 -15.10
C ALA A 60 16.69 -1.85 -14.81
N VAL A 61 16.26 -2.23 -13.60
CA VAL A 61 14.82 -2.38 -13.28
C VAL A 61 14.08 -1.06 -13.41
N LEU A 62 14.62 0.04 -12.88
CA LEU A 62 13.97 1.34 -12.99
C LEU A 62 13.87 1.87 -14.43
N PRO A 63 14.95 1.88 -15.26
CA PRO A 63 14.83 2.32 -16.64
C PRO A 63 13.96 1.38 -17.49
N ALA A 64 14.05 0.06 -17.30
CA ALA A 64 13.20 -0.90 -17.99
C ALA A 64 11.71 -0.70 -17.64
N GLY A 65 11.41 -0.49 -16.35
CA GLY A 65 10.06 -0.18 -15.89
C GLY A 65 9.52 1.13 -16.50
N ARG A 66 10.36 2.16 -16.63
CA ARG A 66 9.98 3.41 -17.35
C ARG A 66 9.68 3.13 -18.82
N ALA A 67 10.50 2.34 -19.49
CA ALA A 67 10.28 1.97 -20.90
C ALA A 67 8.95 1.21 -21.06
N CYS A 68 8.64 0.26 -20.17
CA CYS A 68 7.34 -0.42 -20.16
C CYS A 68 6.18 0.56 -19.94
N GLY A 69 6.29 1.48 -18.98
CA GLY A 69 5.28 2.51 -18.74
C GLY A 69 5.08 3.44 -19.94
N TRP A 70 6.17 3.77 -20.65
CA TRP A 70 6.12 4.56 -21.88
C TRP A 70 5.40 3.82 -23.01
N LEU A 71 5.69 2.53 -23.21
CA LEU A 71 5.01 1.69 -24.19
C LEU A 71 3.51 1.61 -23.89
N VAL A 72 3.12 1.43 -22.63
CA VAL A 72 1.70 1.44 -22.21
C VAL A 72 1.06 2.79 -22.50
N ALA A 73 1.74 3.90 -22.22
CA ALA A 73 1.26 5.24 -22.51
C ALA A 73 1.05 5.48 -24.01
N ARG A 74 1.92 4.91 -24.86
CA ARG A 74 1.85 5.03 -26.31
C ARG A 74 0.79 4.13 -26.95
N ALA A 75 0.57 2.93 -26.39
CA ALA A 75 -0.47 2.00 -26.87
C ALA A 75 -1.90 2.54 -26.67
N GLY A 76 -2.11 3.48 -25.74
CA GLY A 76 -3.37 4.24 -25.66
C GLY A 76 -4.60 3.42 -25.26
N GLY A 77 -4.44 2.32 -24.54
CA GLY A 77 -5.56 1.44 -24.16
C GLY A 77 -6.46 2.00 -23.07
N TRP A 78 -7.59 1.32 -22.78
CA TRP A 78 -8.61 1.74 -21.82
C TRP A 78 -8.06 2.14 -20.43
N ARG A 79 -7.03 1.43 -19.93
CA ARG A 79 -6.37 1.74 -18.65
C ARG A 79 -5.72 3.13 -18.65
N THR A 80 -5.18 3.57 -19.78
CA THR A 80 -4.62 4.93 -19.91
C THR A 80 -5.71 6.00 -19.84
N GLY A 81 -6.91 5.69 -20.36
CA GLY A 81 -8.10 6.54 -20.23
C GLY A 81 -8.50 6.75 -18.77
N VAL A 82 -8.51 5.69 -17.96
CA VAL A 82 -8.78 5.77 -16.52
C VAL A 82 -7.77 6.65 -15.80
N VAL A 83 -6.47 6.47 -16.07
CA VAL A 83 -5.42 7.32 -15.47
C VAL A 83 -5.62 8.79 -15.85
N ARG A 84 -5.90 9.08 -17.12
CA ARG A 84 -6.17 10.46 -17.58
C ARG A 84 -7.40 11.06 -16.91
N SER A 85 -8.48 10.29 -16.76
CA SER A 85 -9.70 10.73 -16.08
C SER A 85 -9.41 11.11 -14.63
N ASN A 86 -8.75 10.22 -13.88
CA ASN A 86 -8.42 10.44 -12.47
C ASN A 86 -7.45 11.62 -12.27
N VAL A 87 -6.53 11.84 -13.21
CA VAL A 87 -5.57 12.94 -13.12
C VAL A 87 -6.23 14.28 -13.48
N ARG A 88 -7.16 14.32 -14.44
CA ARG A 88 -7.89 15.54 -14.80
C ARG A 88 -8.66 16.14 -13.63
N SER A 89 -9.20 15.31 -12.74
CA SER A 89 -9.91 15.81 -11.54
C SER A 89 -8.99 16.41 -10.48
N LEU A 90 -7.67 16.19 -10.58
CA LEU A 90 -6.68 16.67 -9.61
C LEU A 90 -5.88 17.88 -10.09
N CYS A 91 -5.94 18.19 -11.39
CA CYS A 91 -5.13 19.22 -12.02
C CYS A 91 -5.99 20.41 -12.45
N SER A 92 -5.39 21.58 -12.41
CA SER A 92 -6.05 22.85 -12.78
C SER A 92 -6.14 23.04 -14.29
N SER A 93 -5.21 22.43 -15.05
CA SER A 93 -5.11 22.58 -16.50
C SER A 93 -4.96 21.23 -17.22
N GLY A 94 -5.34 21.22 -18.50
CA GLY A 94 -5.19 20.04 -19.35
C GLY A 94 -3.73 19.65 -19.61
N GLU A 95 -2.83 20.63 -19.67
CA GLU A 95 -1.39 20.38 -19.84
C GLU A 95 -0.77 19.72 -18.61
N GLU A 96 -1.07 20.27 -17.42
CA GLU A 96 -0.66 19.69 -16.13
C GLU A 96 -1.18 18.25 -16.00
N ALA A 97 -2.46 18.03 -16.34
CA ALA A 97 -3.07 16.71 -16.31
C ALA A 97 -2.39 15.74 -17.29
N ALA A 98 -2.03 16.20 -18.49
CA ALA A 98 -1.34 15.37 -19.48
C ALA A 98 0.08 15.02 -19.00
N ALA A 99 0.81 15.98 -18.42
CA ALA A 99 2.15 15.77 -17.88
C ALA A 99 2.12 14.80 -16.69
N LEU A 100 1.22 15.01 -15.73
CA LEU A 100 1.06 14.14 -14.57
C LEU A 100 0.61 12.73 -15.00
N GLY A 101 -0.34 12.62 -15.93
CA GLY A 101 -0.81 11.33 -16.45
C GLY A 101 0.31 10.52 -17.13
N ARG A 102 1.17 11.16 -17.92
CA ARG A 102 2.37 10.52 -18.49
C ARG A 102 3.30 10.03 -17.39
N ARG A 103 3.61 10.88 -16.41
CA ARG A 103 4.50 10.55 -15.29
C ARG A 103 3.95 9.39 -14.44
N SER A 104 2.64 9.37 -14.17
CA SER A 104 1.97 8.27 -13.47
C SER A 104 2.11 6.93 -14.20
N LEU A 105 2.00 6.91 -15.53
CA LEU A 105 2.17 5.67 -16.31
C LEU A 105 3.62 5.17 -16.30
N LEU A 106 4.60 6.08 -16.37
CA LEU A 106 6.02 5.72 -16.21
C LEU A 106 6.27 5.10 -14.83
N HIS A 107 5.75 5.72 -13.76
CA HIS A 107 5.87 5.20 -12.41
C HIS A 107 5.14 3.87 -12.21
N LEU A 108 3.98 3.69 -12.85
CA LEU A 108 3.26 2.41 -12.81
C LEU A 108 4.11 1.28 -13.40
N GLY A 109 4.78 1.52 -14.54
CA GLY A 109 5.69 0.54 -15.14
C GLY A 109 6.86 0.18 -14.22
N GLN A 110 7.45 1.18 -13.54
CA GLN A 110 8.47 0.93 -12.51
C GLN A 110 7.94 0.12 -11.33
N ALA A 111 6.77 0.48 -10.82
CA ALA A 111 6.15 -0.18 -9.66
C ALA A 111 5.82 -1.64 -9.96
N ILE A 112 5.30 -1.95 -11.15
CA ILE A 112 5.04 -3.32 -11.58
C ILE A 112 6.36 -4.10 -11.64
N LEU A 113 7.39 -3.58 -12.29
CA LEU A 113 8.63 -4.33 -12.48
C LEU A 113 9.38 -4.58 -11.15
N LEU A 114 9.34 -3.60 -10.23
CA LEU A 114 9.84 -3.75 -8.87
C LEU A 114 9.03 -4.77 -8.07
N THR A 115 7.69 -4.71 -8.15
CA THR A 115 6.80 -5.65 -7.46
C THR A 115 7.03 -7.10 -7.90
N LEU A 116 7.45 -7.30 -9.16
CA LEU A 116 7.75 -8.62 -9.73
C LEU A 116 9.16 -9.14 -9.40
N GLN A 117 10.07 -8.31 -8.87
CA GLN A 117 11.41 -8.78 -8.48
C GLN A 117 11.36 -9.89 -7.42
N PRO A 118 12.09 -10.99 -7.58
CA PRO A 118 11.98 -12.15 -6.69
C PRO A 118 12.39 -11.78 -5.26
N PRO A 119 11.78 -12.41 -4.22
CA PRO A 119 12.15 -12.17 -2.84
C PRO A 119 13.64 -12.43 -2.53
N SER A 120 14.30 -13.30 -3.29
CA SER A 120 15.75 -13.55 -3.14
C SER A 120 16.63 -12.32 -3.39
N ARG A 121 16.10 -11.29 -4.08
CA ARG A 121 16.78 -10.00 -4.27
C ARG A 121 16.40 -8.96 -3.22
N ASP A 122 15.60 -9.33 -2.22
CA ASP A 122 15.08 -8.39 -1.23
C ASP A 122 16.19 -7.73 -0.42
N GLU A 123 17.32 -8.40 -0.18
CA GLU A 123 18.44 -7.80 0.53
C GLU A 123 19.13 -6.72 -0.30
N THR A 124 19.47 -6.99 -1.57
CA THR A 124 20.04 -5.98 -2.47
C THR A 124 19.06 -4.83 -2.70
N LEU A 125 17.77 -5.15 -2.83
CA LEU A 125 16.71 -4.16 -2.96
C LEU A 125 16.60 -3.32 -1.68
N ARG A 126 16.67 -3.92 -0.49
CA ARG A 126 16.70 -3.21 0.80
C ARG A 126 17.88 -2.26 0.90
N ARG A 127 19.08 -2.70 0.54
CA ARG A 127 20.28 -1.81 0.53
C ARG A 127 20.15 -0.66 -0.47
N ALA A 128 19.49 -0.91 -1.60
CA ALA A 128 19.23 0.12 -2.61
C ALA A 128 18.11 1.09 -2.20
N LEU A 129 17.14 0.63 -1.40
CA LEU A 129 16.04 1.41 -0.87
C LEU A 129 16.49 2.16 0.39
N ARG A 130 16.97 3.38 0.20
CA ARG A 130 17.25 4.27 1.32
C ARG A 130 15.94 4.82 1.86
N CYS A 131 15.73 4.69 3.17
CA CYS A 131 14.76 5.53 3.85
C CYS A 131 15.33 6.95 3.85
N ASP A 132 14.50 7.93 3.52
CA ASP A 132 14.82 9.33 3.76
C ASP A 132 15.25 9.48 5.25
N PRO A 133 16.30 10.24 5.58
CA PRO A 133 16.68 10.49 6.96
C PRO A 133 15.51 10.96 7.84
N GLN A 134 14.57 11.72 7.28
CA GLN A 134 13.36 12.16 7.96
C GLN A 134 12.41 10.99 8.27
N CYS A 135 12.39 9.95 7.44
CA CYS A 135 11.66 8.71 7.71
C CYS A 135 12.33 7.87 8.80
N GLY A 136 13.62 8.07 9.10
CA GLY A 136 14.34 7.31 10.11
C GLY A 136 13.76 7.49 11.52
N ALA A 137 13.44 8.73 11.89
CA ALA A 137 12.80 9.03 13.18
C ALA A 137 11.39 8.41 13.27
N ALA A 138 10.56 8.60 12.24
CA ALA A 138 9.22 8.03 12.18
C ALA A 138 9.23 6.49 12.20
N LEU A 139 10.23 5.86 11.57
CA LEU A 139 10.42 4.41 11.60
C LEU A 139 10.84 3.92 12.98
N ALA A 140 11.74 4.64 13.66
CA ALA A 140 12.13 4.31 15.03
C ALA A 140 10.92 4.39 15.98
N GLU A 141 10.12 5.45 15.88
CA GLU A 141 8.87 5.58 16.64
C GLU A 141 7.90 4.43 16.37
N LEU A 142 7.71 4.06 15.09
CA LEU A 142 6.88 2.92 14.71
C LEU A 142 7.38 1.61 15.33
N VAL A 143 8.69 1.39 15.40
CA VAL A 143 9.27 0.19 16.01
C VAL A 143 9.02 0.16 17.52
N GLU A 144 9.17 1.30 18.21
CA GLU A 144 8.86 1.38 19.64
C GLU A 144 7.37 1.18 19.93
N ASP A 145 6.49 1.81 19.16
CA ASP A 145 5.04 1.60 19.30
C ASP A 145 4.65 0.13 19.02
N ALA A 146 5.29 -0.50 18.03
CA ALA A 146 5.07 -1.90 17.72
C ALA A 146 5.50 -2.83 18.87
N ARG A 147 6.53 -2.47 19.64
CA ARG A 147 6.93 -3.18 20.86
C ARG A 147 5.94 -2.95 22.01
N ALA A 148 5.39 -1.75 22.12
CA ALA A 148 4.60 -1.34 23.28
C ALA A 148 3.14 -1.81 23.25
N GLY A 149 2.53 -1.92 22.07
CA GLY A 149 1.10 -2.27 22.00
C GLY A 149 0.54 -2.54 20.61
N GLY A 150 1.41 -2.64 19.60
CA GLY A 150 1.02 -2.86 18.22
C GLY A 150 0.79 -1.57 17.44
N VAL A 151 0.85 -1.67 16.12
CA VAL A 151 0.73 -0.54 15.19
C VAL A 151 -0.22 -0.88 14.05
N VAL A 152 -0.95 0.13 13.58
CA VAL A 152 -1.74 0.04 12.35
C VAL A 152 -1.02 0.87 11.29
N VAL A 153 -0.56 0.21 10.23
CA VAL A 153 0.07 0.87 9.09
C VAL A 153 -0.93 1.03 7.97
N CYS A 154 -1.22 2.28 7.60
CA CYS A 154 -2.03 2.60 6.44
C CYS A 154 -1.14 3.11 5.31
N SER A 155 -1.38 2.63 4.09
CA SER A 155 -0.66 3.09 2.91
C SER A 155 -1.63 3.34 1.77
N ALA A 156 -1.45 4.47 1.09
CA ALA A 156 -2.14 4.72 -0.17
C ALA A 156 -1.53 3.84 -1.28
N HIS A 157 -2.27 3.63 -2.37
CA HIS A 157 -1.76 2.95 -3.57
C HIS A 157 -0.80 3.86 -4.36
N ILE A 158 0.24 4.38 -3.69
CA ILE A 158 1.24 5.30 -4.21
C ILE A 158 2.59 4.59 -4.23
N GLY A 159 3.31 4.74 -5.33
CA GLY A 159 4.62 4.11 -5.50
C GLY A 159 4.54 2.58 -5.47
N VAL A 160 5.51 1.94 -4.81
CA VAL A 160 5.64 0.48 -4.77
C VAL A 160 5.23 -0.07 -3.40
N TRP A 161 3.97 0.17 -3.05
CA TRP A 161 3.41 -0.17 -1.75
C TRP A 161 3.52 -1.67 -1.39
N GLU A 162 3.62 -2.58 -2.37
CA GLU A 162 3.85 -4.02 -2.13
C GLU A 162 5.22 -4.33 -1.51
N LEU A 163 6.18 -3.39 -1.59
CA LEU A 163 7.48 -3.52 -0.90
C LEU A 163 7.42 -3.07 0.55
N LEU A 164 6.45 -2.23 0.92
CA LEU A 164 6.35 -1.65 2.27
C LEU A 164 6.29 -2.74 3.36
N PRO A 165 5.46 -3.80 3.25
CA PRO A 165 5.48 -4.89 4.21
C PRO A 165 6.88 -5.52 4.40
N ARG A 166 7.62 -5.71 3.31
CA ARG A 166 8.96 -6.32 3.34
C ARG A 166 9.98 -5.41 4.01
N LEU A 167 9.89 -4.11 3.73
CA LEU A 167 10.72 -3.09 4.37
C LEU A 167 10.45 -3.04 5.87
N LEU A 168 9.18 -3.05 6.27
CA LEU A 168 8.78 -3.02 7.68
C LEU A 168 9.17 -4.31 8.41
N ALA A 169 9.00 -5.48 7.79
CA ALA A 169 9.35 -6.75 8.41
C ALA A 169 10.85 -6.85 8.77
N ALA A 170 11.72 -6.14 8.05
CA ALA A 170 13.14 -6.08 8.38
C ALA A 170 13.48 -5.15 9.57
N GLN A 171 12.54 -4.31 10.00
CA GLN A 171 12.74 -3.28 11.02
C GLN A 171 11.94 -3.58 12.30
N LEU A 172 10.81 -4.27 12.15
CA LEU A 172 9.93 -4.64 13.24
C LEU A 172 10.51 -5.81 14.07
N PRO A 173 10.22 -5.85 15.38
CA PRO A 173 10.54 -7.02 16.21
C PRO A 173 9.92 -8.30 15.64
N GLN A 174 10.63 -9.43 15.76
CA GLN A 174 10.18 -10.72 15.23
C GLN A 174 8.76 -11.10 15.68
N CYS A 175 8.41 -10.84 16.95
CA CYS A 175 7.07 -11.08 17.48
C CYS A 175 5.98 -10.30 16.72
N ALA A 176 6.24 -9.02 16.39
CA ALA A 176 5.33 -8.19 15.61
C ALA A 176 5.21 -8.67 14.16
N VAL A 177 6.30 -9.20 13.59
CA VAL A 177 6.28 -9.78 12.23
C VAL A 177 5.43 -11.06 12.18
N GLU A 178 5.53 -11.92 13.19
CA GLU A 178 4.76 -13.17 13.26
C GLU A 178 3.27 -12.93 13.54
N GLN A 179 2.96 -11.89 14.32
CA GLN A 179 1.59 -11.52 14.68
C GLN A 179 0.93 -10.60 13.66
N GLY A 180 1.71 -9.98 12.75
CA GLY A 180 1.20 -9.06 11.75
C GLY A 180 0.04 -9.62 10.93
N ARG A 181 -0.85 -8.72 10.51
CA ARG A 181 -2.04 -9.04 9.70
C ARG A 181 -2.13 -8.06 8.55
N LEU A 182 -2.41 -8.58 7.37
CA LEU A 182 -2.67 -7.77 6.18
C LEU A 182 -4.15 -7.87 5.82
N VAL A 183 -4.83 -6.73 5.74
CA VAL A 183 -6.18 -6.69 5.17
C VAL A 183 -6.07 -6.89 3.67
N TYR A 184 -6.74 -7.92 3.15
CA TYR A 184 -6.57 -8.35 1.77
C TYR A 184 -7.90 -8.75 1.13
N ARG A 185 -8.21 -8.09 0.01
CA ARG A 185 -9.31 -8.50 -0.86
C ARG A 185 -8.81 -9.57 -1.84
N PRO A 186 -9.43 -10.77 -1.88
CA PRO A 186 -9.06 -11.80 -2.85
C PRO A 186 -9.19 -11.30 -4.30
N LEU A 187 -8.25 -11.72 -5.16
CA LEU A 187 -8.33 -11.44 -6.60
C LEU A 187 -9.43 -12.30 -7.25
N HIS A 188 -10.00 -11.81 -8.35
CA HIS A 188 -10.99 -12.56 -9.13
C HIS A 188 -10.41 -13.86 -9.69
N SER A 189 -9.16 -13.82 -10.16
CA SER A 189 -8.46 -15.01 -10.65
C SER A 189 -7.90 -15.82 -9.48
N ARG A 190 -8.36 -17.07 -9.35
CA ARG A 190 -7.96 -17.97 -8.25
C ARG A 190 -6.47 -18.31 -8.29
N LEU A 191 -5.92 -18.45 -9.50
CA LEU A 191 -4.51 -18.78 -9.71
C LEU A 191 -3.61 -17.61 -9.32
N LEU A 192 -3.95 -16.39 -9.75
CA LEU A 192 -3.24 -15.19 -9.36
C LEU A 192 -3.37 -14.92 -7.85
N ASP A 193 -4.55 -15.12 -7.26
CA ASP A 193 -4.76 -14.99 -5.81
C ASP A 193 -3.84 -15.93 -5.02
N ARG A 194 -3.78 -17.20 -5.42
CA ARG A 194 -2.92 -18.20 -4.78
C ARG A 194 -1.45 -17.83 -4.91
N TRP A 195 -1.02 -17.42 -6.09
CA TRP A 195 0.36 -16.99 -6.35
C TRP A 195 0.75 -15.76 -5.53
N LEU A 196 -0.10 -14.72 -5.51
CA LEU A 196 0.17 -13.48 -4.76
C LEU A 196 0.26 -13.76 -3.25
N ARG A 197 -0.62 -14.60 -2.71
CA ARG A 197 -0.55 -15.03 -1.31
C ARG A 197 0.74 -15.80 -1.01
N ALA A 198 1.13 -16.73 -1.88
CA ALA A 198 2.37 -17.49 -1.71
C ALA A 198 3.58 -16.57 -1.75
N ARG A 199 3.60 -15.60 -2.68
CA ARG A 199 4.65 -14.58 -2.80
C ARG A 199 4.78 -13.71 -1.55
N ARG A 200 3.66 -13.28 -0.96
CA ARG A 200 3.69 -12.49 0.28
C ARG A 200 4.17 -13.31 1.47
N ARG A 201 3.72 -14.56 1.61
CA ARG A 201 4.23 -15.48 2.65
C ARG A 201 5.73 -15.75 2.51
N GLY A 202 6.21 -15.96 1.28
CA GLY A 202 7.63 -16.21 0.99
C GLY A 202 8.55 -15.01 1.18
N ALA A 203 8.01 -13.80 1.31
CA ALA A 203 8.78 -12.58 1.55
C ALA A 203 9.07 -12.34 3.05
N GLY A 204 9.07 -13.40 3.86
CA GLY A 204 9.25 -13.31 5.31
C GLY A 204 8.06 -12.69 6.06
N LEU A 205 6.97 -12.39 5.36
CA LEU A 205 5.76 -11.87 6.00
C LEU A 205 5.00 -13.08 6.56
N GLY A 206 5.16 -13.33 7.85
CA GLY A 206 4.25 -14.18 8.64
C GLY A 206 2.79 -13.69 8.65
N TRP A 207 2.52 -12.61 7.91
CA TRP A 207 1.27 -11.90 7.90
C TRP A 207 0.15 -12.73 7.31
N ARG A 208 -0.87 -12.98 8.13
CA ARG A 208 -2.09 -13.63 7.69
C ARG A 208 -2.94 -12.63 6.93
N CYS A 209 -3.36 -13.01 5.72
CA CYS A 209 -4.29 -12.22 4.92
C CYS A 209 -5.71 -12.39 5.47
N SER A 210 -6.28 -11.34 6.06
CA SER A 210 -7.68 -11.33 6.49
C SER A 210 -8.57 -10.77 5.38
N ARG A 211 -9.74 -11.39 5.16
CA ARG A 211 -10.67 -11.03 4.07
C ARG A 211 -11.50 -9.78 4.37
N THR A 212 -11.59 -9.35 5.63
CA THR A 212 -12.52 -8.30 6.03
C THR A 212 -11.88 -7.31 6.99
N THR A 213 -12.17 -6.02 6.77
CA THR A 213 -11.92 -4.93 7.73
C THR A 213 -12.73 -5.12 9.01
N ALA A 214 -13.87 -5.83 8.94
CA ALA A 214 -14.66 -6.23 10.11
C ALA A 214 -13.89 -7.13 11.10
N ALA A 215 -12.76 -7.71 10.69
CA ALA A 215 -11.86 -8.40 11.60
C ALA A 215 -11.00 -7.45 12.44
N LEU A 216 -10.83 -6.18 12.04
CA LEU A 216 -9.94 -5.23 12.75
C LEU A 216 -10.37 -4.98 14.20
N PRO A 217 -11.67 -4.72 14.51
CA PRO A 217 -12.09 -4.56 15.90
C PRO A 217 -11.92 -5.85 16.70
N ARG A 218 -12.14 -7.02 16.08
CA ARG A 218 -11.96 -8.33 16.72
C ARG A 218 -10.49 -8.66 16.94
N LEU A 219 -9.59 -8.19 16.09
CA LEU A 219 -8.14 -8.33 16.25
C LEU A 219 -7.65 -7.43 17.40
N ALA A 220 -8.13 -6.18 17.48
CA ALA A 220 -7.84 -5.29 18.60
C ALA A 220 -8.40 -5.81 19.93
N ALA A 221 -9.59 -6.43 19.91
CA ALA A 221 -10.23 -6.99 21.10
C ALA A 221 -9.71 -8.38 21.52
N ALA A 222 -9.01 -9.11 20.64
CA ALA A 222 -8.48 -10.45 20.94
C ALA A 222 -7.09 -10.43 21.61
N GLU A 223 -6.39 -9.29 21.62
CA GLU A 223 -5.06 -9.13 22.24
C GLU A 223 -4.96 -8.61 23.70
N PRO A 224 -6.02 -8.26 24.47
CA PRO A 224 -5.80 -7.69 25.81
C PRO A 224 -5.28 -8.66 26.88
N SER A 225 -5.20 -9.98 26.62
CA SER A 225 -4.98 -10.97 27.70
C SER A 225 -3.61 -11.63 27.77
N ARG A 226 -2.73 -11.48 26.77
CA ARG A 226 -1.41 -12.15 26.78
C ARG A 226 -0.22 -11.27 27.14
N ASN A 227 -0.34 -9.94 27.09
CA ASN A 227 0.72 -9.01 27.51
C ASN A 227 0.65 -8.59 29.00
N ARG A 228 -0.13 -9.29 29.84
CA ARG A 228 0.05 -9.25 31.31
C ARG A 228 1.19 -10.19 31.78
N LEU A 229 2.19 -10.43 30.93
CA LEU A 229 3.46 -11.01 31.35
C LEU A 229 4.39 -9.84 31.73
N GLY A 230 4.39 -9.43 33.00
CA GLY A 230 5.56 -8.69 33.52
C GLY A 230 5.36 -7.58 34.54
N THR A 231 4.14 -7.17 34.93
CA THR A 231 4.01 -6.35 36.16
C THR A 231 3.83 -7.29 37.36
N GLY A 232 4.92 -7.97 37.73
CA GLY A 232 5.03 -8.49 39.09
C GLY A 232 4.95 -7.34 40.10
N PRO A 233 4.38 -7.53 41.30
CA PRO A 233 4.17 -6.46 42.28
C PRO A 233 5.45 -5.96 42.99
N GLU A 234 6.66 -6.25 42.52
CA GLU A 234 7.90 -6.11 43.33
C GLU A 234 8.96 -5.11 42.82
N ALA A 235 8.60 -4.10 42.03
CA ALA A 235 9.56 -3.07 41.58
C ALA A 235 9.20 -1.66 42.09
N SER A 236 9.01 -1.51 43.41
CA SER A 236 8.99 -0.18 44.03
C SER A 236 9.45 -0.21 45.48
N SER A 237 10.71 -0.57 45.72
CA SER A 237 11.38 -0.29 46.99
C SER A 237 12.91 -0.46 46.91
N ARG A 238 13.59 0.28 46.03
CA ARG A 238 15.04 0.55 46.19
C ARG A 238 15.34 1.99 45.79
N LEU A 239 15.08 2.91 46.72
CA LEU A 239 15.81 4.16 46.81
C LEU A 239 17.17 3.88 47.50
N PRO A 240 18.26 4.58 47.13
CA PRO A 240 19.50 4.49 47.87
C PRO A 240 19.32 5.15 49.25
N ARG A 241 19.66 4.41 50.32
CA ARG A 241 19.82 4.96 51.67
C ARG A 241 21.04 5.88 51.68
N LEU A 242 20.81 7.18 51.80
CA LEU A 242 21.75 8.12 52.39
C LEU A 242 21.64 8.03 53.92
N ALA A 243 22.79 7.99 54.58
CA ALA A 243 22.92 7.85 56.02
C ALA A 243 22.60 9.15 56.78
N ALA A 244 21.94 8.98 57.92
CA ALA A 244 21.97 9.75 59.17
C ALA A 244 21.90 11.29 59.14
N ALA A 245 20.83 11.85 59.74
CA ALA A 245 20.81 12.31 61.13
C ALA A 245 19.49 13.03 61.46
N GLY A 246 18.96 12.84 62.68
CA GLY A 246 18.04 13.80 63.31
C GLY A 246 16.62 13.33 63.60
N GLY A 247 16.41 12.81 64.82
CA GLY A 247 15.35 13.18 65.76
C GLY A 247 13.89 13.36 65.33
N GLY A 248 12.98 12.68 66.05
CA GLY A 248 11.80 13.36 66.60
C GLY A 248 10.42 12.82 66.21
N ALA A 249 9.79 12.19 67.20
CA ALA A 249 8.37 12.25 67.56
C ALA A 249 7.28 11.61 66.66
N ARG A 250 6.37 10.94 67.39
CA ARG A 250 5.22 10.13 66.97
C ARG A 250 4.05 10.99 66.45
N GLY A 251 3.26 10.41 65.55
CA GLY A 251 1.84 10.73 65.35
C GLY A 251 1.18 9.76 64.36
N PRO A 252 0.00 9.16 64.66
CA PRO A 252 -0.69 8.29 63.72
C PRO A 252 -1.53 9.13 62.75
N ARG A 253 -1.27 9.03 61.45
CA ARG A 253 -2.12 9.63 60.40
C ARG A 253 -2.91 8.53 59.68
N ARG A 254 -4.23 8.75 59.59
CA ARG A 254 -5.21 7.99 58.79
C ARG A 254 -4.77 7.87 57.32
N PRO A 255 -5.11 6.77 56.62
CA PRO A 255 -4.87 6.68 55.19
C PRO A 255 -5.89 7.53 54.42
N ALA A 256 -5.38 8.44 53.59
CA ALA A 256 -6.17 9.15 52.59
C ALA A 256 -6.44 8.21 51.39
N ALA A 257 -7.65 8.29 50.86
CA ALA A 257 -8.10 7.55 49.68
C ALA A 257 -7.19 7.83 48.48
N ARG A 258 -6.85 6.76 47.75
CA ARG A 258 -6.12 6.84 46.47
C ARG A 258 -6.99 7.54 45.43
N PRO A 259 -6.46 8.50 44.65
CA PRO A 259 -7.16 9.00 43.48
C PRO A 259 -7.17 7.91 42.40
N GLU A 260 -8.35 7.68 41.82
CA GLU A 260 -8.52 6.84 40.64
C GLU A 260 -7.73 7.46 39.47
N THR A 261 -6.65 6.80 39.07
CA THR A 261 -5.94 7.15 37.84
C THR A 261 -6.77 6.72 36.64
N GLU A 262 -7.44 7.67 36.00
CA GLU A 262 -8.03 7.49 34.68
C GLU A 262 -6.96 7.01 33.69
N PRO A 263 -7.21 5.92 32.93
CA PRO A 263 -6.29 5.49 31.89
C PRO A 263 -6.25 6.54 30.79
N ALA A 264 -5.09 7.18 30.65
CA ALA A 264 -4.82 8.14 29.59
C ALA A 264 -5.06 7.49 28.22
N THR A 265 -6.22 7.77 27.62
CA THR A 265 -6.52 7.36 26.25
C THR A 265 -5.62 8.14 25.30
N ARG A 266 -4.50 7.53 24.88
CA ARG A 266 -3.67 8.09 23.81
C ARG A 266 -4.52 8.21 22.54
N ARG A 267 -4.76 9.44 22.09
CA ARG A 267 -5.40 9.68 20.80
C ARG A 267 -4.53 9.11 19.68
N PRO A 268 -5.14 8.52 18.63
CA PRO A 268 -4.41 8.08 17.44
C PRO A 268 -3.66 9.29 16.85
N ARG A 269 -2.34 9.18 16.73
CA ARG A 269 -1.51 10.21 16.11
C ARG A 269 -1.54 10.03 14.60
N VAL A 270 -1.99 11.06 13.90
CA VAL A 270 -1.96 11.10 12.43
C VAL A 270 -0.71 11.87 12.04
N PHE A 271 0.20 11.24 11.32
CA PHE A 271 1.36 11.93 10.77
C PHE A 271 0.96 12.65 9.48
N PRO A 272 1.05 14.00 9.43
CA PRO A 272 0.89 14.71 8.17
C PRO A 272 2.04 14.35 7.24
N TRP A 273 1.72 14.08 5.98
CA TRP A 273 2.72 13.93 4.92
C TRP A 273 3.51 15.24 4.79
N PRO A 274 4.85 15.23 4.67
CA PRO A 274 5.60 16.47 4.50
C PRO A 274 5.17 17.18 3.21
N PRO A 275 5.15 18.53 3.19
CA PRO A 275 4.92 19.27 1.96
C PRO A 275 6.00 18.89 0.93
N ARG A 276 5.53 18.57 -0.28
CA ARG A 276 6.26 18.18 -1.51
C ARG A 276 7.79 18.31 -1.45
N PRO A 277 8.58 17.26 -1.76
CA PRO A 277 10.00 17.47 -2.03
C PRO A 277 10.15 18.35 -3.29
N LEU A 278 11.00 19.37 -3.17
CA LEU A 278 11.52 20.14 -4.30
C LEU A 278 11.96 19.15 -5.38
N LEU A 279 11.37 19.30 -6.57
CA LEU A 279 11.67 18.49 -7.75
C LEU A 279 13.17 18.41 -7.96
N ASP A 280 13.69 17.20 -7.82
CA ASP A 280 15.07 16.84 -8.09
C ASP A 280 15.45 17.24 -9.54
N ARG A 281 16.21 18.34 -9.67
CA ARG A 281 16.71 18.86 -10.95
C ARG A 281 17.69 17.89 -11.64
N SER A 282 18.12 16.82 -10.98
CA SER A 282 19.08 15.87 -11.56
C SER A 282 18.48 14.91 -12.61
N LEU A 283 17.14 14.86 -12.74
CA LEU A 283 16.45 13.92 -13.64
C LEU A 283 15.95 14.52 -14.96
N ALA A 284 16.23 15.79 -15.25
CA ALA A 284 15.94 16.37 -16.57
C ALA A 284 16.81 15.70 -17.64
N SER A 285 16.16 15.12 -18.66
CA SER A 285 16.83 14.55 -19.83
C SER A 285 17.74 15.60 -20.49
N PRO A 286 18.92 15.25 -21.03
CA PRO A 286 19.77 16.19 -21.79
C PRO A 286 19.03 16.91 -22.92
N ARG A 287 17.93 16.33 -23.42
CA ARG A 287 17.06 16.96 -24.44
C ARG A 287 16.21 18.10 -23.89
N ASP A 288 15.81 18.06 -22.62
CA ASP A 288 14.98 19.11 -22.01
C ASP A 288 15.81 20.36 -21.67
N ARG A 289 17.12 20.21 -21.46
CA ARG A 289 18.05 21.35 -21.26
C ARG A 289 18.30 22.20 -22.52
N ARG A 290 17.87 21.74 -23.70
CA ARG A 290 18.01 22.52 -24.96
C ARG A 290 16.87 23.50 -25.21
N ALA A 291 15.74 23.38 -24.53
CA ALA A 291 14.57 24.24 -24.74
C ALA A 291 14.60 25.53 -23.90
N GLU A 292 15.44 25.62 -22.86
CA GLU A 292 15.51 26.78 -21.96
C GLU A 292 16.66 27.76 -22.28
N ARG A 293 17.35 27.61 -23.43
CA ARG A 293 18.28 28.65 -23.87
C ARG A 293 17.48 29.86 -24.37
N SER A 294 17.51 30.90 -23.53
CA SER A 294 16.94 32.24 -23.76
C SER A 294 17.14 32.75 -25.21
N PRO A 295 16.13 33.40 -25.83
CA PRO A 295 16.22 33.93 -27.20
C PRO A 295 17.24 35.08 -27.40
N ARG A 296 17.99 35.49 -26.36
CA ARG A 296 18.87 36.65 -26.41
C ARG A 296 20.23 36.44 -27.09
N ASP A 297 20.66 35.21 -27.36
CA ASP A 297 22.00 34.94 -27.92
C ASP A 297 22.07 34.80 -29.45
N ARG A 298 20.99 35.09 -30.20
CA ARG A 298 20.98 35.00 -31.67
C ARG A 298 21.25 36.30 -32.43
N ARG A 299 21.69 37.39 -31.78
CA ARG A 299 21.99 38.68 -32.43
C ARG A 299 23.49 39.04 -32.48
N GLY A 300 24.37 38.07 -32.72
CA GLY A 300 25.83 38.33 -32.67
C GLY A 300 26.69 37.68 -33.75
N ARG A 301 26.13 37.22 -34.89
CA ARG A 301 26.93 36.63 -35.97
C ARG A 301 26.32 36.86 -37.34
N ALA A 302 26.17 38.13 -37.69
CA ALA A 302 26.23 38.59 -39.08
C ALA A 302 27.49 39.46 -39.19
N GLU A 303 28.04 39.56 -40.40
CA GLU A 303 29.27 40.27 -40.76
C GLU A 303 30.58 39.52 -40.50
N ARG A 304 31.00 38.77 -41.52
CA ARG A 304 32.32 38.90 -42.17
C ARG A 304 32.33 38.06 -43.45
N SER A 305 31.91 38.68 -44.55
CA SER A 305 32.63 38.55 -45.83
C SER A 305 33.93 39.35 -45.67
N PRO A 306 35.07 38.90 -46.23
CA PRO A 306 35.34 39.33 -47.61
C PRO A 306 36.21 38.38 -48.47
N ARG A 307 36.18 38.73 -49.76
CA ARG A 307 37.25 38.62 -50.77
C ARG A 307 37.43 37.32 -51.54
N GLN A 308 36.84 37.37 -52.74
CA GLN A 308 37.44 36.97 -54.00
C GLN A 308 38.93 37.33 -54.10
N SER A 309 39.72 36.40 -54.61
CA SER A 309 40.79 36.66 -55.59
C SER A 309 41.08 35.38 -56.36
N ARG A 310 40.91 35.48 -57.68
CA ARG A 310 41.52 34.76 -58.82
C ARG A 310 42.21 33.42 -58.56
#